data_AF-A0A9D5RUT6-F1
#
_entry.id   AF-A0A9D5RUT6-F1
#
_cell.length_a   1.000
_cell.length_b   1.000
_cell.length_c   1.000
_cell.angle_alpha   90.00
_cell.angle_beta   90.00
_cell.angle_gamma   90.00
#
_symmetry.space_group_name_H-M   'P 1'
#
loop_
_entity.id
_entity.type
_entity.pdbx_description
1 polymer ?
#
loop_
_entity_poly.entity_id
_entity_poly.type
_entity_poly.pdbx_seq_one_letter_code
_entity_poly.pdbx_strand_id
1 'polypeptide(L)'
;CRCSVNPDGTIQASGGLFIQLMPGAKEEAIEKCEQISAILKPVSTLINEGHSCEEIIRMYFEDAEMLGTRDVRWHCGCSRERFAVALKLLDEKDMTEMIEDGKGAEIHCHYCNTYYNFTSREIREILESKRAENRPA
;
A
#
# COMPACT_ATOMS: atom_id res chain seq x y z
N CYS A 1 -6.05 -4.08 16.55
CA CYS A 1 -6.08 -4.60 15.17
C CYS A 1 -5.44 -5.98 15.14
N ARG A 2 -6.08 -6.98 14.53
CA ARG A 2 -5.53 -8.34 14.41
C ARG A 2 -5.85 -8.89 13.02
N CYS A 3 -5.01 -9.78 12.52
CA CYS A 3 -5.23 -10.54 11.31
C CYS A 3 -5.28 -12.04 11.67
N SER A 4 -6.31 -12.74 11.20
CA SER A 4 -6.42 -14.20 11.25
C SER A 4 -5.96 -14.79 9.91
N VAL A 5 -5.16 -15.86 9.98
CA VAL A 5 -4.54 -16.50 8.81
C VAL A 5 -4.85 -18.00 8.87
N ASN A 6 -5.23 -18.57 7.74
CA ASN A 6 -5.47 -19.99 7.60
C ASN A 6 -4.15 -20.79 7.60
N PRO A 7 -4.18 -22.11 7.85
CA PRO A 7 -2.98 -22.96 7.79
C PRO A 7 -2.25 -22.94 6.43
N ASP A 8 -2.97 -22.65 5.34
CA ASP A 8 -2.43 -22.52 3.98
C ASP A 8 -1.76 -21.15 3.72
N GLY A 9 -1.76 -20.25 4.70
CA GLY A 9 -1.18 -18.90 4.59
C GLY A 9 -2.12 -17.86 3.99
N THR A 10 -3.35 -18.21 3.62
CA THR A 10 -4.35 -17.25 3.14
C THR A 10 -4.94 -16.44 4.30
N ILE A 11 -5.30 -15.18 4.03
CA ILE A 11 -5.93 -14.32 5.04
C ILE A 11 -7.38 -14.77 5.24
N GLN A 12 -7.73 -15.14 6.47
CA GLN A 12 -9.10 -15.49 6.84
C GLN A 12 -9.94 -14.25 7.12
N ALA A 13 -9.45 -13.37 7.99
CA ALA A 13 -10.12 -12.11 8.34
C ALA A 13 -9.09 -11.10 8.87
N SER A 14 -9.17 -9.85 8.43
CA SER A 14 -8.30 -8.77 8.89
C SER A 14 -9.09 -7.51 9.10
N GLY A 15 -8.84 -6.82 10.21
CA GLY A 15 -9.53 -5.59 10.52
C GLY A 15 -8.96 -4.86 11.72
N GLY A 16 -9.36 -3.59 11.82
CA GLY A 16 -8.93 -2.69 12.86
C GLY A 16 -9.96 -1.60 13.12
N LEU A 17 -9.89 -1.04 14.31
CA LEU A 17 -10.66 0.14 14.71
C LEU A 17 -9.66 1.17 15.20
N PHE A 18 -9.84 2.41 14.78
CA PHE A 18 -9.05 3.55 15.23
C PHE A 18 -10.00 4.53 15.91
N ILE A 19 -9.79 4.75 17.20
CA ILE A 19 -10.59 5.65 18.03
C ILE A 19 -9.69 6.81 18.43
N GLN A 20 -10.18 8.04 18.24
CA GLN A 20 -9.44 9.25 18.58
C GLN A 20 -10.35 10.20 19.38
N LEU A 21 -9.88 10.60 20.55
CA LEU A 21 -10.49 11.67 21.33
C LEU A 21 -10.07 13.02 20.75
N MET A 22 -11.05 13.89 20.49
CA MET A 22 -10.80 15.24 19.96
C MET A 22 -10.43 16.22 21.09
N PRO A 23 -9.77 17.35 20.78
CA PRO A 23 -9.49 18.39 21.77
C PRO A 23 -10.78 18.86 22.45
N GLY A 24 -10.78 18.93 23.78
CA GLY A 24 -11.97 19.32 24.55
C GLY A 24 -12.99 18.18 24.73
N ALA A 25 -12.61 16.93 24.47
CA ALA A 25 -13.41 15.77 24.86
C ALA A 25 -13.74 15.83 26.37
N LYS A 26 -15.02 15.58 26.67
CA LYS A 26 -15.51 15.51 28.06
C LYS A 26 -14.99 14.23 28.72
N GLU A 27 -14.92 14.24 30.05
CA GLU A 27 -14.53 13.07 30.85
C GLU A 27 -15.36 11.82 30.51
N GLU A 28 -16.68 12.00 30.31
CA GLU A 28 -17.60 10.93 29.88
C GLU A 28 -17.16 10.21 28.59
N ALA A 29 -16.55 10.93 27.64
CA ALA A 29 -16.07 10.34 26.39
C ALA A 29 -14.78 9.54 26.61
N ILE A 30 -13.94 9.96 27.57
CA ILE A 30 -12.73 9.25 27.98
C ILE A 30 -13.14 7.93 28.63
N GLU A 31 -14.03 7.99 29.62
CA GLU A 31 -14.54 6.80 30.32
C GLU A 31 -15.18 5.80 29.35
N LYS A 32 -16.01 6.27 28.40
CA LYS A 32 -16.61 5.41 27.37
C LYS A 32 -15.54 4.72 26.51
N CYS A 33 -14.49 5.43 26.11
CA CYS A 33 -13.39 4.84 25.34
C CYS A 33 -12.61 3.79 26.14
N GLU A 34 -12.37 4.01 27.43
CA GLU A 34 -11.71 3.04 28.31
C GLU A 34 -12.55 1.78 28.51
N GLN A 35 -13.85 1.93 28.74
CA GLN A 35 -14.80 0.82 28.84
C GLN A 35 -14.81 -0.01 27.56
N ILE A 36 -14.93 0.66 26.40
CA ILE A 36 -14.88 0.00 25.08
C ILE A 36 -13.56 -0.73 24.91
N SER A 37 -12.42 -0.11 25.25
CA SER A 37 -11.11 -0.75 25.15
C SER A 37 -11.00 -2.03 25.99
N ALA A 38 -11.71 -2.12 27.11
CA ALA A 38 -11.71 -3.31 27.97
C ALA A 38 -12.55 -4.47 27.42
N ILE A 39 -13.64 -4.17 26.69
CA ILE A 39 -14.58 -5.17 26.16
C ILE A 39 -14.40 -5.48 24.67
N LEU A 40 -13.60 -4.68 23.96
CA LEU A 40 -13.43 -4.77 22.51
C LEU A 40 -12.88 -6.14 22.12
N LYS A 41 -13.71 -6.95 21.47
CA LYS A 41 -13.23 -8.18 20.83
C LYS A 41 -12.30 -7.83 19.67
N PRO A 42 -11.31 -8.69 19.33
CA PRO A 42 -10.50 -8.49 18.14
C PRO A 42 -11.38 -8.32 16.90
N VAL A 43 -11.18 -7.22 16.16
CA VAL A 43 -12.01 -6.89 14.98
C VAL A 43 -12.01 -8.01 13.94
N SER A 44 -10.89 -8.73 13.75
CA SER A 44 -10.83 -9.91 12.88
C SER A 44 -11.83 -11.01 13.27
N THR A 45 -12.10 -11.18 14.57
CA THR A 45 -13.09 -12.16 15.06
C THR A 45 -14.49 -11.72 14.68
N LEU A 46 -14.83 -10.44 14.88
CA LEU A 46 -16.14 -9.89 14.52
C LEU A 46 -16.41 -9.96 13.01
N ILE A 47 -15.38 -9.69 12.19
CA ILE A 47 -15.45 -9.86 10.74
C ILE A 47 -15.69 -11.33 10.37
N ASN A 48 -15.02 -12.26 11.06
CA ASN A 48 -15.19 -13.69 10.83
C ASN A 48 -16.56 -14.22 11.30
N GLU A 49 -17.17 -13.55 12.29
CA GLU A 49 -18.56 -13.78 12.72
C GLU A 49 -19.60 -13.21 11.73
N GLY A 50 -19.15 -12.49 10.69
CA GLY A 50 -19.98 -11.96 9.60
C GLY A 50 -20.47 -10.52 9.81
N HIS A 51 -19.97 -9.82 10.83
CA HIS A 51 -20.36 -8.44 11.07
C HIS A 51 -19.74 -7.47 10.05
N SER A 52 -20.57 -6.57 9.53
CA SER A 52 -20.15 -5.41 8.73
C SER A 52 -19.39 -4.38 9.59
N CYS A 53 -18.66 -3.47 8.94
CA CYS A 53 -17.94 -2.41 9.65
C CYS A 53 -18.89 -1.50 10.45
N GLU A 54 -20.08 -1.21 9.92
CA GLU A 54 -21.07 -0.36 10.58
C GLU A 54 -21.67 -1.04 11.81
N GLU A 55 -21.98 -2.34 11.72
CA GLU A 55 -22.44 -3.12 12.86
C GLU A 55 -21.36 -3.17 13.96
N ILE A 56 -20.09 -3.34 13.58
CA ILE A 56 -18.97 -3.33 14.53
C ILE A 56 -18.88 -2.00 15.27
N ILE A 57 -19.00 -0.87 14.56
CA ILE A 57 -18.98 0.45 15.20
C ILE A 57 -20.19 0.61 16.15
N ARG A 58 -21.39 0.27 15.69
CA ARG A 58 -22.63 0.41 16.47
C ARG A 58 -22.70 -0.49 17.71
N MET A 59 -22.00 -1.63 17.71
CA MET A 59 -21.88 -2.49 18.89
C MET A 59 -21.21 -1.79 20.09
N TYR A 60 -20.32 -0.82 19.84
CA TYR A 60 -19.59 -0.11 20.89
C TYR A 60 -20.00 1.36 21.01
N PHE A 61 -20.53 1.94 19.94
CA PHE A 61 -20.99 3.33 19.86
C PHE A 61 -22.40 3.36 19.26
N GLU A 62 -23.41 3.08 20.08
CA GLU A 62 -24.82 2.98 19.64
C GLU A 62 -25.33 4.26 18.95
N ASP A 63 -24.84 5.41 19.39
CA ASP A 63 -25.15 6.76 18.93
C ASP A 63 -24.23 7.26 17.80
N ALA A 64 -23.36 6.39 17.26
CA ALA A 64 -22.44 6.79 16.20
C ALA A 64 -23.16 7.16 14.90
N GLU A 65 -22.82 8.34 14.38
CA GLU A 65 -23.24 8.79 13.06
C GLU A 65 -22.22 8.36 11.99
N MET A 66 -22.71 7.71 10.93
CA MET A 66 -21.87 7.29 9.81
C MET A 66 -21.71 8.44 8.82
N LEU A 67 -20.51 9.04 8.79
CA LEU A 67 -20.21 10.17 7.89
C LEU A 67 -19.95 9.75 6.44
N GLY A 68 -19.60 8.48 6.21
CA GLY A 68 -19.38 7.93 4.88
C GLY A 68 -18.64 6.60 4.89
N THR A 69 -18.64 5.95 3.73
CA THR A 69 -17.96 4.68 3.50
C THR A 69 -17.08 4.79 2.26
N ARG A 70 -15.99 4.02 2.22
CA ARG A 70 -15.09 3.96 1.07
C ARG A 70 -14.51 2.57 0.91
N ASP A 71 -14.57 2.07 -0.31
CA ASP A 71 -13.92 0.81 -0.66
C ASP A 71 -12.40 0.97 -0.61
N VAL A 72 -11.76 0.04 0.11
CA VAL A 72 -10.31 -0.07 0.16
C VAL A 72 -9.88 -1.26 -0.67
N ARG A 73 -8.86 -1.05 -1.50
CA ARG A 73 -8.23 -2.10 -2.28
C ARG A 73 -6.73 -1.93 -2.25
N TRP A 74 -6.02 -3.04 -2.30
CA TRP A 74 -4.59 -2.98 -2.56
C TRP A 74 -4.36 -2.44 -3.98
N HIS A 75 -3.47 -1.46 -4.10
CA HIS A 75 -3.11 -0.85 -5.37
C HIS A 75 -1.65 -0.42 -5.36
N CYS A 76 -0.88 -0.88 -6.35
CA CYS A 76 0.46 -0.38 -6.62
C CYS A 76 0.44 0.45 -7.90
N GLY A 77 0.97 1.67 -7.84
CA GLY A 77 1.11 2.56 -9.00
C GLY A 77 2.39 2.33 -9.79
N CYS A 78 3.04 1.18 -9.65
CA CYS A 78 4.21 0.85 -10.47
C CYS A 78 3.80 0.70 -11.94
N SER A 79 4.70 1.09 -12.84
CA SER A 79 4.45 1.02 -14.28
C SER A 79 5.80 0.93 -14.99
N ARG A 80 5.79 0.35 -16.19
CA ARG A 80 7.00 0.24 -17.01
C ARG A 80 7.56 1.63 -17.33
N GLU A 81 6.70 2.60 -17.58
CA GLU A 81 7.04 3.99 -17.91
C GLU A 81 7.76 4.67 -16.75
N ARG A 82 7.26 4.51 -15.51
CA ARG A 82 7.93 5.04 -14.31
C ARG A 82 9.32 4.44 -14.12
N PHE A 83 9.48 3.15 -14.38
CA PHE A 83 10.80 2.50 -14.28
C PHE A 83 11.74 2.89 -15.43
N ALA A 84 11.23 3.18 -16.63
CA ALA A 84 12.03 3.75 -17.71
C ALA A 84 12.58 5.14 -17.34
N VAL A 85 11.78 5.98 -16.68
CA VAL A 85 12.26 7.27 -16.14
C VAL A 85 13.30 7.05 -15.05
N ALA A 86 13.11 6.07 -14.16
CA ALA A 86 14.12 5.73 -13.15
C ALA A 86 15.43 5.24 -13.76
N LEU A 87 15.39 4.46 -14.85
CA LEU A 87 16.58 4.04 -15.60
C LEU A 87 17.36 5.22 -16.18
N LYS A 88 16.69 6.31 -16.59
CA LYS A 88 17.38 7.54 -17.05
C LYS A 88 18.21 8.21 -15.95
N LEU A 89 17.93 7.94 -14.67
CA LEU A 89 18.68 8.53 -13.56
C LEU A 89 20.05 7.85 -13.35
N LEU A 90 20.24 6.63 -13.85
CA LEU A 90 21.52 5.93 -13.79
C LEU A 90 22.56 6.62 -14.68
N ASP A 91 23.84 6.49 -14.32
CA ASP A 91 24.92 7.07 -15.12
C ASP A 91 25.01 6.42 -16.50
N GLU A 92 25.47 7.18 -17.50
CA GLU A 92 25.57 6.66 -18.87
C GLU A 92 26.51 5.46 -18.97
N LYS A 93 27.52 5.38 -18.09
CA LYS A 93 28.46 4.26 -18.03
C LYS A 93 27.74 2.98 -17.64
N ASP A 94 27.01 3.00 -16.53
CA ASP A 94 26.24 1.86 -16.04
C ASP A 94 25.24 1.38 -17.10
N MET A 95 24.51 2.30 -17.73
CA MET A 95 23.58 1.95 -18.81
C MET A 95 24.29 1.33 -20.03
N THR A 96 25.49 1.79 -20.37
CA THR A 96 26.28 1.25 -21.48
C THR A 96 26.78 -0.15 -21.16
N GLU A 97 27.29 -0.38 -19.95
CA GLU A 97 27.71 -1.70 -19.46
C GLU A 97 26.54 -2.70 -19.51
N MET A 98 25.34 -2.30 -19.07
CA MET A 98 24.12 -3.13 -19.16
C MET A 98 23.73 -3.50 -20.61
N ILE A 99 24.01 -2.61 -21.57
CA ILE A 99 23.77 -2.87 -22.99
C ILE A 99 24.82 -3.84 -23.54
N GLU A 100 26.10 -3.65 -23.23
CA GLU A 100 27.23 -4.45 -23.71
C GLU A 100 27.21 -5.88 -23.16
N ASP A 101 26.82 -6.06 -21.90
CA ASP A 101 26.64 -7.37 -21.28
C ASP A 101 25.50 -8.19 -21.94
N GLY A 102 24.64 -7.54 -22.73
CA GLY A 102 23.57 -8.20 -23.50
C GLY A 102 22.44 -8.79 -22.67
N LYS A 103 22.48 -8.62 -21.34
CA LYS A 103 21.49 -9.18 -20.40
C LYS A 103 20.28 -8.27 -20.19
N GLY A 104 20.36 -7.00 -20.55
CA GLY A 104 19.31 -6.02 -20.30
C GLY A 104 19.21 -5.65 -18.82
N ALA A 105 18.01 -5.29 -18.35
CA ALA A 105 17.72 -4.95 -16.96
C ALA A 105 16.45 -5.64 -16.48
N GLU A 106 16.52 -6.33 -15.35
CA GLU A 106 15.34 -6.76 -14.61
C GLU A 106 15.12 -5.79 -13.45
N ILE A 107 13.96 -5.14 -13.42
CA ILE A 107 13.57 -4.24 -12.35
C ILE A 107 12.49 -4.90 -11.52
N HIS A 108 12.80 -5.10 -10.24
CA HIS A 108 11.88 -5.65 -9.26
C HIS A 108 11.18 -4.52 -8.49
N CYS A 109 9.86 -4.43 -8.59
CA CYS A 109 9.12 -3.52 -7.73
C CYS A 109 8.96 -4.14 -6.34
N HIS A 110 9.68 -3.62 -5.35
CA HIS A 110 9.64 -4.10 -3.96
C HIS A 110 8.27 -3.97 -3.27
N TYR A 111 7.32 -3.22 -3.83
CA TYR A 111 5.98 -3.05 -3.26
C TYR A 111 4.96 -4.08 -3.75
N CYS A 112 4.93 -4.34 -5.06
CA CYS A 112 3.98 -5.28 -5.67
C CYS A 112 4.58 -6.61 -6.08
N ASN A 113 5.89 -6.76 -5.94
CA ASN A 113 6.63 -7.93 -6.37
C ASN A 113 6.55 -8.20 -7.89
N THR A 114 6.15 -7.19 -8.68
CA THR A 114 6.11 -7.29 -10.14
C THR A 114 7.50 -7.05 -10.72
N TYR A 115 7.87 -7.86 -11.71
CA TYR A 115 9.12 -7.76 -12.44
C TYR A 115 8.90 -7.05 -13.78
N TYR A 116 9.76 -6.09 -14.08
CA TYR A 116 9.78 -5.33 -15.33
C TYR A 116 11.10 -5.58 -16.05
N ASN A 117 11.05 -6.30 -17.16
CA ASN A 117 12.23 -6.63 -17.96
C ASN A 117 12.43 -5.63 -19.09
N PHE A 118 13.59 -4.99 -19.15
CA PHE A 118 14.02 -4.12 -20.23
C PHE A 118 15.11 -4.79 -21.05
N THR A 119 14.91 -4.85 -22.36
CA THR A 119 15.90 -5.38 -23.30
C THR A 119 17.04 -4.39 -23.51
N SER A 120 18.22 -4.85 -23.93
CA SER A 120 19.34 -3.95 -24.27
C SER A 120 18.98 -2.93 -25.35
N ARG A 121 18.03 -3.26 -26.25
CA ARG A 121 17.51 -2.31 -27.24
C ARG A 121 16.74 -1.17 -26.57
N GLU A 122 15.84 -1.49 -25.65
CA GLU A 122 15.05 -0.49 -24.93
C GLU A 122 15.94 0.39 -24.03
N ILE A 123 16.96 -0.18 -23.39
CA ILE A 123 17.92 0.59 -22.59
C ILE A 123 18.70 1.56 -23.51
N ARG A 124 19.06 1.14 -24.73
CA ARG A 124 19.69 2.01 -25.73
C ARG A 124 18.77 3.17 -26.12
N GLU A 125 17.49 2.89 -26.39
CA GLU A 125 16.49 3.94 -26.71
C GLU A 125 16.31 4.93 -25.54
N ILE A 126 16.33 4.44 -24.31
CA ILE A 126 16.26 5.28 -23.09
C ILE A 126 17.53 6.15 -22.96
N LEU A 127 18.72 5.59 -23.23
CA LEU A 127 19.99 6.32 -23.20
C LEU A 127 20.06 7.40 -24.28
N GLU A 128 19.60 7.11 -25.49
CA GLU A 128 19.50 8.10 -26.58
C GLU A 128 18.54 9.24 -26.21
N SER A 129 17.39 8.90 -25.62
CA SER A 129 16.42 9.90 -25.13
C SER A 129 17.03 10.80 -24.05
N LYS A 130 17.77 10.23 -23.10
CA LYS A 130 18.51 10.98 -22.07
C LYS A 130 19.53 11.95 -22.68
N ARG A 131 20.28 11.51 -23.68
CA ARG A 131 21.27 12.34 -24.38
C ARG A 131 20.62 13.47 -25.18
N ALA A 132 19.46 13.23 -25.78
CA ALA A 132 18.69 14.25 -26.49
C ALA A 132 18.12 15.32 -25.55
N GLU A 133 17.66 14.93 -24.36
CA GLU A 133 17.14 15.84 -23.32
C GLU A 133 18.27 16.68 -22.66
N ASN A 134 19.48 16.13 -22.54
CA ASN A 134 20.64 16.78 -21.92
C ASN A 134 21.50 17.61 -22.88
N ARG A 135 21.10 17.80 -24.15
CA ARG A 135 21.87 18.63 -25.09
C ARG A 135 21.65 20.11 -24.72
N PRO A 136 22.68 20.84 -24.25
CA PRO A 136 22.56 22.29 -24.08
C PRO A 136 22.33 22.91 -25.46
N ALA A 137 21.43 23.89 -25.51
CA ALA A 137 21.22 24.73 -26.69
C ALA A 137 22.51 25.44 -27.13
#